data_AF-A0A0C3QGJ5-F1
#
_entry.id   AF-A0A0C3QGJ5-F1
#
_cell.length_a   1.000
_cell.length_b   1.000
_cell.length_c   1.000
_cell.angle_alpha   90.00
_cell.angle_beta   90.00
_cell.angle_gamma   90.00
#
_symmetry.space_group_name_H-M   'P 1'
#
loop_
_entity.id
_entity.type
_entity.pdbx_description
1 polymer ?
#
loop_
_entity_poly.entity_id
_entity_poly.type
_entity_poly.pdbx_seq_one_letter_code
_entity_poly.pdbx_strand_id
1 'polypeptide(L)'
;MPRRSVSRERESPSDLELPHDAQTLDPDQDYFMKQAEFRVWLREEKGKYVDELSGEKSRAYFRKFVKRWNSGKLDDSFYSGRVTARAASSSNTAYRWSFAGKESKKDKVALEEARDTVARATNQVQSTDGVSPSSVPKSKGRIAGPTLPSAADWTEQEEARREFVEYERKNSRKREREEDKERVEDLVGPRETGREAMLEKKRLKRESDRQARGEKDDAFLEVGEDALYGGSDSFQARLAQRDTARKRMEEKRQGERMGRESEGQNRLSALREKDKANMAYLQALAKERFG
;
A
#
# COMPACT_ATOMS: atom_id res chain seq x y z
N MET A 1 48.90 63.06 7.12
CA MET A 1 48.58 61.89 7.97
C MET A 1 48.34 60.69 7.08
N PRO A 2 49.17 59.63 7.13
CA PRO A 2 48.99 58.46 6.28
C PRO A 2 47.88 57.57 6.84
N ARG A 3 46.97 57.15 5.96
CA ARG A 3 45.86 56.26 6.30
C ARG A 3 46.40 54.83 6.48
N ARG A 4 46.33 54.34 7.70
CA ARG A 4 46.69 52.96 8.09
C ARG A 4 45.72 51.99 7.41
N SER A 5 46.15 51.36 6.34
CA SER A 5 45.46 50.23 5.71
C SER A 5 45.49 49.05 6.67
N VAL A 6 44.36 48.77 7.32
CA VAL A 6 44.17 47.55 8.08
C VAL A 6 43.97 46.44 7.06
N SER A 7 45.07 45.76 6.70
CA SER A 7 45.02 44.52 5.94
C SER A 7 44.20 43.51 6.74
N ARG A 8 42.97 43.30 6.30
CA ARG A 8 42.11 42.24 6.82
C ARG A 8 42.64 40.95 6.21
N GLU A 9 43.56 40.31 6.94
CA GLU A 9 44.04 38.95 6.73
C GLU A 9 42.82 38.10 6.32
N ARG A 10 42.78 37.72 5.04
CA ARG A 10 41.72 36.91 4.49
C ARG A 10 42.15 35.48 4.75
N GLU A 11 41.85 34.99 5.95
CA GLU A 11 42.12 33.61 6.36
C GLU A 11 41.73 32.67 5.21
N SER A 12 42.71 31.92 4.74
CA SER A 12 42.55 30.98 3.64
C SER A 12 41.59 29.88 4.12
N PRO A 13 40.48 29.63 3.42
CA PRO A 13 39.43 28.70 3.86
C PRO A 13 39.84 27.21 3.78
N SER A 14 41.13 26.93 3.62
CA SER A 14 41.72 25.61 3.40
C SER A 14 42.17 24.90 4.69
N ASP A 15 42.26 25.62 5.81
CA ASP A 15 42.94 25.12 7.02
C ASP A 15 41.96 24.81 8.18
N LEU A 16 40.65 24.87 7.91
CA LEU A 16 39.64 24.45 8.88
C LEU A 16 39.32 22.98 8.64
N GLU A 17 39.88 22.10 9.46
CA GLU A 17 39.50 20.69 9.51
C GLU A 17 37.98 20.58 9.63
N LEU A 18 37.34 20.04 8.59
CA LEU A 18 35.89 19.90 8.54
C LEU A 18 35.47 18.83 9.56
N PRO A 19 34.38 19.07 10.32
CA PRO A 19 33.84 18.06 11.23
C PRO A 19 33.58 16.72 10.50
N HIS A 20 33.86 15.59 11.17
CA HIS A 20 33.60 14.23 10.70
C HIS A 20 34.40 13.74 9.46
N ASP A 21 35.67 14.13 9.31
CA ASP A 21 36.53 13.72 8.19
C ASP A 21 35.95 14.06 6.81
N ALA A 22 35.10 15.09 6.76
CA ALA A 22 34.40 15.45 5.53
C ALA A 22 35.38 16.01 4.49
N GLN A 23 35.32 15.47 3.27
CA GLN A 23 36.08 15.99 2.15
C GLN A 23 35.59 17.39 1.75
N THR A 24 36.53 18.24 1.33
CA THR A 24 36.22 19.51 0.69
C THR A 24 35.51 19.26 -0.62
N LEU A 25 34.43 19.99 -0.88
CA LEU A 25 33.63 19.79 -2.09
C LEU A 25 34.14 20.66 -3.24
N ASP A 26 34.14 20.10 -4.44
CA ASP A 26 34.32 20.79 -5.71
C ASP A 26 32.94 21.23 -6.26
N PRO A 27 32.76 22.51 -6.64
CA PRO A 27 31.51 23.02 -7.21
C PRO A 27 30.99 22.29 -8.46
N ASP A 28 31.84 21.66 -9.27
CA ASP A 28 31.41 21.05 -10.54
C ASP A 28 31.30 19.52 -10.48
N GLN A 29 32.20 18.85 -9.75
CA GLN A 29 32.21 17.39 -9.63
C GLN A 29 31.17 16.88 -8.61
N ASP A 30 31.02 17.57 -7.48
CA ASP A 30 30.20 17.10 -6.36
C ASP A 30 28.73 17.51 -6.43
N TYR A 31 28.34 18.24 -7.48
CA TYR A 31 26.97 18.70 -7.67
C TYR A 31 25.96 17.55 -7.61
N PHE A 32 26.28 16.41 -8.23
CA PHE A 32 25.39 15.25 -8.27
C PHE A 32 25.51 14.38 -7.01
N MET A 33 26.74 14.18 -6.50
CA MET A 33 26.98 13.35 -5.32
C MET A 33 26.37 13.94 -4.05
N LYS A 34 26.42 15.28 -3.93
CA LYS A 34 25.90 16.02 -2.77
C LYS A 34 24.57 16.70 -2.99
N GLN A 35 23.83 16.23 -4.00
CA GLN A 35 22.54 16.79 -4.38
C GLN A 35 21.48 16.64 -3.27
N ALA A 36 21.57 15.60 -2.45
CA ALA A 36 20.65 15.34 -1.34
C ALA A 36 20.82 16.36 -0.21
N GLU A 37 22.08 16.59 0.20
CA GLU A 37 22.48 17.58 1.20
C GLU A 37 22.18 18.99 0.71
N PHE A 38 22.47 19.28 -0.56
CA PHE A 38 22.17 20.57 -1.19
C PHE A 38 20.66 20.87 -1.21
N ARG A 39 19.80 19.87 -1.43
CA ARG A 39 18.34 20.03 -1.40
C ARG A 39 17.81 20.39 -0.03
N VAL A 40 18.37 19.82 1.04
CA VAL A 40 17.97 20.13 2.42
C VAL A 40 18.44 21.53 2.79
N TRP A 41 19.69 21.86 2.45
CA TRP A 41 20.23 23.20 2.66
C TRP A 41 19.41 24.29 1.95
N LEU A 42 18.97 24.04 0.72
CA LEU A 42 18.10 24.96 -0.02
C LEU A 42 16.75 25.21 0.66
N ARG A 43 16.18 24.20 1.32
CA ARG A 43 14.92 24.33 2.05
C ARG A 43 15.11 25.07 3.36
N GLU A 44 16.13 24.71 4.12
CA GLU A 44 16.36 25.29 5.45
C GLU A 44 16.87 26.73 5.36
N GLU A 45 17.83 27.04 4.48
CA GLU A 45 18.46 28.36 4.43
C GLU A 45 17.78 29.33 3.46
N LYS A 46 17.07 28.83 2.45
CA LYS A 46 16.45 29.66 1.40
C LYS A 46 14.96 29.43 1.20
N GLY A 47 14.38 28.37 1.76
CA GLY A 47 12.97 28.04 1.58
C GLY A 47 12.58 27.75 0.12
N LYS A 48 13.52 27.31 -0.70
CA LYS A 48 13.31 27.05 -2.14
C LYS A 48 13.49 25.59 -2.50
N TYR A 49 12.81 25.16 -3.56
CA TYR A 49 12.93 23.81 -4.10
C TYR A 49 13.76 23.82 -5.38
N VAL A 50 14.57 22.78 -5.60
CA VAL A 50 15.38 22.65 -6.82
C VAL A 50 14.53 22.74 -8.09
N ASP A 51 13.29 22.25 -8.04
CA ASP A 51 12.32 22.28 -9.15
C ASP A 51 11.86 23.71 -9.53
N GLU A 52 11.90 24.65 -8.59
CA GLU A 52 11.57 26.06 -8.85
C GLU A 52 12.75 26.83 -9.44
N LEU A 53 13.95 26.24 -9.45
CA LEU A 53 15.17 26.86 -9.92
C LEU A 53 15.56 26.34 -11.31
N SER A 54 15.83 27.27 -12.23
CA SER A 54 16.57 26.94 -13.45
C SER A 54 17.95 26.36 -13.10
N GLY A 55 18.44 25.42 -13.92
CA GLY A 55 19.70 24.70 -13.68
C GLY A 55 20.92 25.62 -13.48
N GLU A 56 20.94 26.78 -14.14
CA GLU A 56 22.01 27.78 -13.97
C GLU A 56 21.96 28.45 -12.59
N LYS A 57 20.75 28.78 -12.12
CA LYS A 57 20.54 29.31 -10.77
C LYS A 57 20.87 28.24 -9.73
N SER A 58 20.45 26.98 -9.94
CA SER A 58 20.77 25.86 -9.05
C SER A 58 22.28 25.72 -8.84
N ARG A 59 23.06 25.71 -9.93
CA ARG A 59 24.54 25.69 -9.87
C ARG A 59 25.14 26.90 -9.16
N ALA A 60 24.57 28.10 -9.34
CA ALA A 60 25.01 29.29 -8.62
C ALA A 60 24.75 29.19 -7.10
N TYR A 61 23.65 28.57 -6.67
CA TYR A 61 23.41 28.28 -5.26
C TYR A 61 24.30 27.15 -4.75
N PHE A 62 24.61 26.15 -5.57
CA PHE A 62 25.55 25.10 -5.20
C PHE A 62 26.94 25.66 -4.89
N ARG A 63 27.44 26.61 -5.69
CA ARG A 63 28.70 27.33 -5.37
C ARG A 63 28.66 28.04 -4.01
N LYS A 64 27.50 28.56 -3.59
CA LYS A 64 27.33 29.16 -2.26
C LYS A 64 27.30 28.10 -1.15
N PHE A 65 26.65 26.97 -1.42
CA PHE A 65 26.64 25.81 -0.52
C PHE A 65 28.05 25.27 -0.31
N VAL A 66 28.82 25.03 -1.38
CA VAL A 66 30.21 24.56 -1.30
C VAL A 66 31.08 25.52 -0.49
N LYS A 67 30.94 26.83 -0.70
CA LYS A 67 31.65 27.82 0.13
C LYS A 67 31.30 27.73 1.61
N ARG A 68 30.05 27.43 1.93
CA ARG A 68 29.56 27.30 3.31
C ARG A 68 30.00 25.96 3.92
N TRP A 69 29.95 24.89 3.14
CA TRP A 69 30.43 23.55 3.47
C TRP A 69 31.92 23.57 3.78
N ASN A 70 32.75 24.07 2.85
CA ASN A 70 34.19 24.17 3.01
C ASN A 70 34.60 25.14 4.13
N SER A 71 33.70 26.04 4.55
CA SER A 71 33.93 26.88 5.74
C SER A 71 33.65 26.20 7.08
N GLY A 72 33.13 24.96 7.08
CA GLY A 72 32.80 24.21 8.31
C GLY A 72 31.66 24.80 9.14
N LYS A 73 30.87 25.72 8.56
CA LYS A 73 29.83 26.46 9.29
C LYS A 73 28.41 25.96 9.01
N LEU A 74 28.28 24.79 8.37
CA LEU A 74 27.01 24.09 8.26
C LEU A 74 26.72 23.32 9.55
N ASP A 75 25.47 22.95 9.77
CA ASP A 75 25.10 22.13 10.93
C ASP A 75 25.75 20.74 10.84
N ASP A 76 26.10 20.15 11.98
CA ASP A 76 26.79 18.86 12.08
C ASP A 76 26.01 17.72 11.39
N SER A 77 24.69 17.85 11.31
CA SER A 77 23.82 16.91 10.59
C SER A 77 24.13 16.78 9.09
N PHE A 78 24.67 17.83 8.47
CA PHE A 78 25.05 17.82 7.05
C PHE A 78 26.32 16.99 6.80
N TYR A 79 27.23 16.95 7.77
CA TYR A 79 28.50 16.23 7.66
C TYR A 79 28.35 14.75 8.07
N SER A 80 27.43 14.43 8.97
CA SER A 80 27.19 13.06 9.49
C SER A 80 26.37 12.14 8.58
N GLY A 81 26.00 12.55 7.36
CA GLY A 81 25.23 11.74 6.40
C GLY A 81 23.76 11.46 6.78
N ARG A 82 23.32 11.89 7.97
CA ARG A 82 21.92 11.82 8.41
C ARG A 82 20.99 12.64 7.51
N VAL A 83 21.47 13.78 7.03
CA VAL A 83 20.73 14.63 6.09
C VAL A 83 20.46 13.89 4.78
N THR A 84 21.38 13.05 4.30
CA THR A 84 21.21 12.28 3.05
C THR A 84 20.00 11.33 3.15
N ALA A 85 19.84 10.63 4.28
CA ALA A 85 18.69 9.75 4.53
C ALA A 85 17.37 10.54 4.68
N ARG A 86 17.41 11.70 5.34
CA ARG A 86 16.25 12.58 5.51
C ARG A 86 15.83 13.24 4.20
N ALA A 87 16.80 13.65 3.38
CA ALA A 87 16.61 14.23 2.07
C ALA A 87 16.01 13.22 1.08
N ALA A 88 16.48 11.96 1.11
CA ALA A 88 15.88 10.87 0.33
C ALA A 88 14.41 10.63 0.70
N SER A 89 14.05 10.89 1.96
CA SER A 89 12.69 10.73 2.47
C SER A 89 11.78 11.96 2.25
N SER A 90 12.34 13.15 2.03
CA SER A 90 11.59 14.41 1.93
C SER A 90 11.33 14.78 0.47
N SER A 91 10.06 15.00 0.11
CA SER A 91 9.56 15.19 -1.27
C SER A 91 10.44 16.13 -2.10
N ASN A 92 11.07 15.64 -3.17
CA ASN A 92 11.94 16.44 -4.04
C ASN A 92 11.26 17.67 -4.65
N THR A 93 9.93 17.69 -4.67
CA THR A 93 9.09 18.76 -5.23
C THR A 93 8.25 19.42 -4.13
N ALA A 94 7.88 20.68 -4.38
CA ALA A 94 6.86 21.37 -3.58
C ALA A 94 5.46 20.77 -3.79
N TYR A 95 5.28 20.05 -4.91
CA TYR A 95 4.01 19.43 -5.26
C TYR A 95 3.76 18.18 -4.41
N ARG A 96 2.87 18.33 -3.43
CA ARG A 96 2.40 17.22 -2.59
C ARG A 96 1.26 16.52 -3.30
N TRP A 97 1.47 15.27 -3.71
CA TRP A 97 0.37 14.45 -4.21
C TRP A 97 -0.58 14.16 -3.05
N SER A 98 -1.88 14.20 -3.32
CA SER A 98 -2.93 14.11 -2.29
C SER A 98 -2.90 12.82 -1.47
N PHE A 99 -2.24 11.76 -1.96
CA PHE A 99 -2.01 10.52 -1.21
C PHE A 99 -0.91 10.67 -0.15
N ALA A 100 0.19 11.37 -0.48
CA ALA A 100 1.29 11.64 0.45
C ALA A 100 0.91 12.65 1.56
N GLY A 101 -0.17 13.41 1.34
CA GLY A 101 -0.73 14.30 2.36
C GLY A 101 -1.54 13.59 3.45
N LYS A 102 -1.96 12.34 3.21
CA LYS A 102 -2.87 11.58 4.09
C LYS A 102 -2.21 10.38 4.77
N GLU A 103 -0.88 10.35 4.80
CA GLU A 103 -0.14 9.25 5.43
C GLU A 103 -0.33 9.30 6.95
N SER A 104 -0.92 8.23 7.50
CA SER A 104 -1.02 8.04 8.94
C SER A 104 0.38 7.79 9.53
N LYS A 105 0.57 8.07 10.83
CA LYS A 105 1.82 7.74 11.53
C LYS A 105 2.18 6.25 11.38
N LYS A 106 1.18 5.37 11.31
CA LYS A 106 1.37 3.94 11.07
C LYS A 106 1.93 3.65 9.68
N ASP A 107 1.44 4.35 8.65
CA ASP A 107 1.90 4.18 7.27
C ASP A 107 3.35 4.64 7.12
N LYS A 108 3.75 5.71 7.83
CA LYS A 108 5.14 6.18 7.84
C LYS A 108 6.10 5.16 8.44
N VAL A 109 5.73 4.55 9.57
CA VAL A 109 6.55 3.52 10.21
C VAL A 109 6.67 2.29 9.31
N ALA A 110 5.56 1.85 8.69
CA ALA A 110 5.59 0.72 7.75
C ALA A 110 6.46 1.00 6.52
N LEU A 111 6.44 2.23 6.00
CA LEU A 111 7.30 2.65 4.89
C LEU A 111 8.78 2.72 5.28
N GLU A 112 9.10 3.18 6.50
CA GLU A 112 10.48 3.17 7.01
C GLU A 112 10.99 1.72 7.18
N GLU A 113 10.17 0.83 7.75
CA GLU A 113 10.52 -0.59 7.89
C GLU A 113 10.73 -1.28 6.54
N ALA A 114 9.85 -1.04 5.56
CA ALA A 114 9.99 -1.56 4.21
C ALA A 114 11.24 -1.02 3.49
N ARG A 115 11.69 0.20 3.83
CA ARG A 115 12.94 0.74 3.28
C ARG A 115 14.15 0.12 3.94
N ASP A 116 14.11 -0.09 5.24
CA ASP A 116 15.19 -0.72 5.99
C ASP A 116 15.41 -2.16 5.53
N THR A 117 14.36 -2.91 5.21
CA THR A 117 14.49 -4.26 4.64
C THR A 117 15.16 -4.24 3.27
N VAL A 118 14.77 -3.32 2.38
CA VAL A 118 15.39 -3.15 1.06
C VAL A 118 16.84 -2.69 1.18
N ALA A 119 17.15 -1.78 2.10
CA ALA A 119 18.51 -1.31 2.35
C ALA A 119 19.41 -2.44 2.87
N ARG A 120 18.90 -3.27 3.79
CA ARG A 120 19.61 -4.46 4.28
C ARG A 120 19.85 -5.48 3.16
N ALA A 121 18.83 -5.77 2.35
CA ALA A 121 18.95 -6.69 1.23
C ALA A 121 19.93 -6.20 0.16
N THR A 122 20.02 -4.88 -0.06
CA THR A 122 20.91 -4.28 -1.06
C THR A 122 22.36 -4.20 -0.56
N ASN A 123 22.59 -3.86 0.72
CA ASN A 123 23.95 -3.78 1.28
C ASN A 123 24.58 -5.14 1.56
N GLN A 124 23.80 -6.22 1.71
CA GLN A 124 24.35 -7.55 1.95
C GLN A 124 25.07 -8.15 0.71
N VAL A 125 24.89 -7.57 -0.48
CA VAL A 125 25.50 -8.06 -1.73
C VAL A 125 26.90 -7.46 -1.98
N GLN A 126 27.36 -6.49 -1.19
CA GLN A 126 28.67 -5.84 -1.37
C GLN A 126 29.73 -6.22 -0.32
N SER A 127 29.49 -7.24 0.51
CA SER A 127 30.51 -7.78 1.42
C SER A 127 30.85 -9.22 1.07
N THR A 128 31.56 -9.39 -0.06
CA THR A 128 32.33 -10.62 -0.32
C THR A 128 33.79 -10.36 0.05
N ASP A 129 34.05 -10.19 1.34
CA ASP A 129 35.39 -10.45 1.89
C ASP A 129 35.41 -11.89 2.40
N GLY A 130 36.40 -12.64 1.89
CA GLY A 130 36.51 -14.08 2.03
C GLY A 130 36.59 -14.54 3.48
N VAL A 131 35.56 -15.28 3.92
CA VAL A 131 35.67 -16.21 5.03
C VAL A 131 35.15 -17.56 4.57
N SER A 132 36.07 -18.51 4.45
CA SER A 132 35.79 -19.91 4.17
C SER A 132 34.87 -20.51 5.23
N PRO A 133 33.78 -21.21 4.89
CA PRO A 133 33.10 -22.07 5.84
C PRO A 133 33.80 -23.44 5.80
N SER A 134 34.84 -23.58 6.61
CA SER A 134 35.30 -24.89 7.04
C SER A 134 34.23 -25.49 7.97
N SER A 135 33.96 -26.79 7.79
CA SER A 135 33.18 -27.69 8.64
C SER A 135 31.65 -27.70 8.47
N VAL A 136 31.20 -28.51 7.51
CA VAL A 136 29.91 -29.23 7.61
C VAL A 136 30.19 -30.72 7.81
N PRO A 137 29.69 -31.37 8.88
CA PRO A 137 29.79 -32.81 9.01
C PRO A 137 28.81 -33.47 8.04
N LYS A 138 29.34 -34.36 7.19
CA LYS A 138 28.56 -35.25 6.31
C LYS A 138 27.63 -36.13 7.17
N SER A 139 26.32 -35.86 7.13
CA SER A 139 25.32 -36.85 7.54
C SER A 139 24.82 -37.61 6.31
N LYS A 140 24.77 -38.94 6.48
CA LYS A 140 24.51 -39.95 5.46
C LYS A 140 23.15 -39.77 4.75
N GLY A 141 23.15 -40.20 3.48
CA GLY A 141 22.06 -40.31 2.52
C GLY A 141 20.62 -40.23 3.03
N ARG A 142 19.86 -39.31 2.43
CA ARG A 142 18.41 -39.39 2.37
C ARG A 142 17.98 -39.46 0.91
N ILE A 143 17.24 -40.51 0.62
CA ILE A 143 16.65 -40.89 -0.67
C ILE A 143 15.87 -39.70 -1.25
N ALA A 144 16.10 -39.39 -2.52
CA ALA A 144 15.40 -38.34 -3.26
C ALA A 144 13.95 -38.78 -3.53
N GLY A 145 13.06 -38.50 -2.58
CA GLY A 145 11.62 -38.43 -2.79
C GLY A 145 11.15 -36.97 -2.77
N PRO A 146 9.91 -36.66 -3.20
CA PRO A 146 9.33 -35.34 -3.06
C PRO A 146 9.46 -34.89 -1.61
N THR A 147 10.21 -33.82 -1.37
CA THR A 147 10.41 -33.28 -0.04
C THR A 147 9.06 -32.76 0.47
N LEU A 148 8.69 -33.15 1.69
CA LEU A 148 7.53 -32.56 2.37
C LEU A 148 7.71 -31.04 2.43
N PRO A 149 6.70 -30.25 2.05
CA PRO A 149 6.78 -28.79 2.10
C PRO A 149 7.16 -28.33 3.51
N SER A 150 8.09 -27.38 3.57
CA SER A 150 8.55 -26.75 4.81
C SER A 150 7.40 -26.03 5.51
N ALA A 151 7.50 -25.78 6.81
CA ALA A 151 6.52 -24.98 7.54
C ALA A 151 6.31 -23.57 6.93
N ALA A 152 7.37 -23.01 6.33
CA ALA A 152 7.30 -21.76 5.57
C ALA A 152 6.48 -21.90 4.27
N ASP A 153 6.60 -23.03 3.58
CA ASP A 153 5.84 -23.33 2.37
C ASP A 153 4.33 -23.49 2.67
N TRP A 154 3.99 -23.99 3.87
CA TRP A 154 2.60 -24.07 4.34
C TRP A 154 2.00 -22.70 4.60
N THR A 155 2.75 -21.77 5.20
CA THR A 155 2.28 -20.40 5.42
C THR A 155 2.12 -19.66 4.10
N GLU A 156 3.04 -19.83 3.18
CA GLU A 156 2.99 -19.20 1.85
C GLU A 156 1.80 -19.74 1.03
N GLN A 157 1.53 -21.04 1.08
CA GLN A 157 0.34 -21.61 0.41
C GLN A 157 -0.98 -21.11 1.01
N GLU A 158 -1.05 -20.97 2.33
CA GLU A 158 -2.27 -20.48 2.99
C GLU A 158 -2.51 -18.99 2.69
N GLU A 159 -1.45 -18.18 2.65
CA GLU A 159 -1.52 -16.77 2.25
C GLU A 159 -1.90 -16.64 0.77
N ALA A 160 -1.27 -17.38 -0.13
CA ALA A 160 -1.60 -17.39 -1.55
C ALA A 160 -3.06 -17.80 -1.81
N ARG A 161 -3.58 -18.77 -1.05
CA ARG A 161 -5.00 -19.17 -1.12
C ARG A 161 -5.93 -18.06 -0.65
N ARG A 162 -5.61 -17.36 0.44
CA ARG A 162 -6.40 -16.23 0.93
C ARG A 162 -6.41 -15.08 -0.06
N GLU A 163 -5.26 -14.76 -0.63
CA GLU A 163 -5.13 -13.73 -1.67
C GLU A 163 -5.93 -14.09 -2.92
N PHE A 164 -5.89 -15.35 -3.35
CA PHE A 164 -6.67 -15.84 -4.48
C PHE A 164 -8.18 -15.70 -4.24
N VAL A 165 -8.66 -16.09 -3.05
CA VAL A 165 -10.09 -15.97 -2.68
C VAL A 165 -10.54 -14.50 -2.64
N GLU A 166 -9.71 -13.61 -2.08
CA GLU A 166 -10.01 -12.18 -2.05
C GLU A 166 -9.98 -11.56 -3.45
N TYR A 167 -9.06 -11.99 -4.31
CA TYR A 167 -9.00 -11.59 -5.71
C TYR A 167 -10.24 -12.07 -6.46
N GLU A 168 -10.63 -13.34 -6.32
CA GLU A 168 -11.81 -13.93 -6.94
C GLU A 168 -13.09 -13.22 -6.50
N ARG A 169 -13.25 -12.93 -5.20
CA ARG A 169 -14.40 -12.17 -4.68
C ARG A 169 -14.45 -10.75 -5.21
N LYS A 170 -13.31 -10.07 -5.36
CA LYS A 170 -13.25 -8.74 -5.98
C LYS A 170 -13.61 -8.82 -7.46
N ASN A 171 -13.14 -9.85 -8.15
CA ASN A 171 -13.40 -10.02 -9.57
C ASN A 171 -14.85 -10.41 -9.84
N SER A 172 -15.44 -11.27 -9.01
CA SER A 172 -16.85 -11.65 -9.11
C SER A 172 -17.75 -10.43 -8.93
N ARG A 173 -17.48 -9.57 -7.95
CA ARG A 173 -18.21 -8.31 -7.75
C ARG A 173 -18.06 -7.34 -8.91
N LYS A 174 -16.90 -7.33 -9.58
CA LYS A 174 -16.70 -6.49 -10.77
C LYS A 174 -17.51 -7.03 -11.94
N ARG A 175 -17.46 -8.34 -12.15
CA ARG A 175 -18.21 -9.03 -13.20
C ARG A 175 -19.71 -8.89 -13.00
N GLU A 176 -20.21 -9.08 -11.77
CA GLU A 176 -21.62 -8.87 -11.43
C GLU A 176 -22.08 -7.43 -11.73
N ARG A 177 -21.27 -6.43 -11.37
CA ARG A 177 -21.57 -5.02 -11.71
C ARG A 177 -21.58 -4.75 -13.21
N GLU A 178 -20.73 -5.45 -13.96
CA GLU A 178 -20.65 -5.33 -15.40
C GLU A 178 -21.84 -6.01 -16.08
N GLU A 179 -22.20 -7.21 -15.65
CA GLU A 179 -23.41 -7.94 -16.09
C GLU A 179 -24.69 -7.19 -15.72
N ASP A 180 -24.75 -6.54 -14.56
CA ASP A 180 -25.86 -5.66 -14.17
C ASP A 180 -25.93 -4.42 -15.07
N LYS A 181 -24.78 -3.85 -15.40
CA LYS A 181 -24.70 -2.70 -16.31
C LYS A 181 -25.12 -3.09 -17.73
N GLU A 182 -24.67 -4.23 -18.22
CA GLU A 182 -25.04 -4.81 -19.52
C GLU A 182 -26.53 -5.11 -19.57
N ARG A 183 -27.09 -5.76 -18.54
CA ARG A 183 -28.53 -6.01 -18.42
C ARG A 183 -29.34 -4.71 -18.44
N VAL A 184 -28.86 -3.67 -17.75
CA VAL A 184 -29.50 -2.34 -17.77
C VAL A 184 -29.39 -1.70 -19.15
N GLU A 185 -28.26 -1.83 -19.84
CA GLU A 185 -28.07 -1.30 -21.20
C GLU A 185 -28.96 -2.02 -22.23
N ASP A 186 -29.14 -3.34 -22.10
CA ASP A 186 -30.05 -4.13 -22.94
C ASP A 186 -31.53 -3.78 -22.72
N LEU A 187 -31.92 -3.51 -21.47
CA LEU A 187 -33.30 -3.13 -21.12
C LEU A 187 -33.63 -1.67 -21.46
N VAL A 188 -32.67 -0.76 -21.37
CA VAL A 188 -32.87 0.69 -21.59
C VAL A 188 -32.62 1.08 -23.07
N GLY A 189 -31.96 0.21 -23.85
CA GLY A 189 -31.51 0.52 -25.20
C GLY A 189 -30.30 1.47 -25.22
N PRO A 190 -29.75 1.80 -26.40
CA PRO A 190 -28.60 2.70 -26.53
C PRO A 190 -28.92 4.01 -25.82
N ARG A 191 -28.29 4.24 -24.67
CA ARG A 191 -28.44 5.50 -23.94
C ARG A 191 -28.15 6.65 -24.89
N GLU A 192 -28.93 7.73 -24.80
CA GLU A 192 -28.66 8.99 -25.51
C GLU A 192 -27.33 9.57 -25.02
N THR A 193 -26.21 9.10 -25.56
CA THR A 193 -24.88 9.58 -25.21
C THR A 193 -24.68 10.95 -25.85
N GLY A 194 -25.18 11.99 -25.17
CA GLY A 194 -25.10 13.38 -25.60
C GLY A 194 -24.84 14.36 -24.45
N ARG A 195 -24.71 15.65 -24.79
CA ARG A 195 -24.53 16.77 -23.83
C ARG A 195 -25.69 16.85 -22.83
N GLU A 196 -26.88 16.42 -23.23
CA GLU A 196 -28.10 16.43 -22.43
C GLU A 196 -28.07 15.36 -21.33
N ALA A 197 -27.69 14.12 -21.64
CA ALA A 197 -27.47 13.07 -20.63
C ALA A 197 -26.35 13.42 -19.64
N MET A 198 -25.32 14.16 -20.07
CA MET A 198 -24.29 14.67 -19.14
C MET A 198 -24.84 15.75 -18.20
N LEU A 199 -25.69 16.64 -18.70
CA LEU A 199 -26.34 17.67 -17.89
C LEU A 199 -27.35 17.06 -16.91
N GLU A 200 -28.09 16.05 -17.33
CA GLU A 200 -29.04 15.31 -16.50
C GLU A 200 -28.31 14.51 -15.41
N LYS A 201 -27.24 13.77 -15.76
CA LYS A 201 -26.39 13.08 -14.77
C LYS A 201 -25.78 14.05 -13.76
N LYS A 202 -25.40 15.26 -14.20
CA LYS A 202 -24.91 16.32 -13.29
C LYS A 202 -26.03 16.91 -12.44
N ARG A 203 -27.27 16.97 -12.93
CA ARG A 203 -28.44 17.41 -12.18
C ARG A 203 -28.83 16.39 -11.12
N LEU A 204 -28.94 15.12 -11.50
CA LEU A 204 -29.20 13.99 -10.61
C LEU A 204 -28.14 13.89 -9.51
N LYS A 205 -26.85 14.07 -9.84
CA LYS A 205 -25.80 14.09 -8.82
C LYS A 205 -25.93 15.27 -7.85
N ARG A 206 -26.26 16.46 -8.35
CA ARG A 206 -26.50 17.62 -7.47
C ARG A 206 -27.74 17.42 -6.60
N GLU A 207 -28.75 16.74 -7.12
CA GLU A 207 -29.99 16.43 -6.40
C GLU A 207 -29.76 15.35 -5.34
N SER A 208 -29.01 14.29 -5.65
CA SER A 208 -28.60 13.27 -4.68
C SER A 208 -27.69 13.85 -3.59
N ASP A 209 -26.75 14.72 -3.96
CA ASP A 209 -25.88 15.40 -2.98
C ASP A 209 -26.68 16.38 -2.10
N ARG A 210 -27.78 16.95 -2.63
CA ARG A 210 -28.70 17.81 -1.86
C ARG A 210 -29.60 16.98 -0.94
N GLN A 211 -30.14 15.87 -1.43
CA GLN A 211 -30.92 14.92 -0.64
C GLN A 211 -30.09 14.31 0.48
N ALA A 212 -28.86 13.84 0.21
CA ALA A 212 -27.97 13.27 1.23
C ALA A 212 -27.47 14.31 2.25
N ARG A 213 -27.53 15.62 1.93
CA ARG A 213 -27.30 16.70 2.90
C ARG A 213 -28.55 16.94 3.74
N GLY A 214 -29.73 17.06 3.13
CA GLY A 214 -31.00 17.19 3.84
C GLY A 214 -31.28 16.01 4.78
N GLU A 215 -31.07 14.78 4.31
CA GLU A 215 -31.24 13.56 5.11
C GLU A 215 -30.23 13.46 6.27
N LYS A 216 -29.02 14.03 6.11
CA LYS A 216 -28.05 14.17 7.20
C LYS A 216 -28.44 15.25 8.20
N ASP A 217 -29.02 16.35 7.73
CA ASP A 217 -29.50 17.43 8.60
C ASP A 217 -30.73 16.96 9.40
N ASP A 218 -31.59 16.12 8.82
CA ASP A 218 -32.72 15.45 9.49
C ASP A 218 -32.22 14.35 10.46
N ALA A 219 -31.21 13.55 10.08
CA ALA A 219 -30.62 12.54 10.96
C ALA A 219 -29.72 13.11 12.08
N PHE A 220 -29.27 14.37 11.96
CA PHE A 220 -28.49 15.04 13.00
C PHE A 220 -29.37 15.56 14.14
N LEU A 221 -30.67 15.76 13.91
CA LEU A 221 -31.61 16.20 14.96
C LEU A 221 -32.20 15.06 15.81
N GLU A 222 -32.20 13.81 15.32
CA GLU A 222 -32.83 12.66 16.01
C GLU A 222 -31.87 11.71 16.74
N VAL A 223 -30.54 11.92 16.68
CA VAL A 223 -29.63 11.23 17.60
C VAL A 223 -29.68 11.97 18.93
N GLY A 224 -30.69 11.65 19.75
CA GLY A 224 -30.85 12.21 21.08
C GLY A 224 -29.54 12.16 21.86
N GLU A 225 -29.24 13.24 22.60
CA GLU A 225 -27.98 13.41 23.36
C GLU A 225 -27.67 12.22 24.31
N ASP A 226 -28.68 11.41 24.64
CA ASP A 226 -28.57 10.18 25.43
C ASP A 226 -27.82 9.04 24.70
N ALA A 227 -27.94 8.94 23.38
CA ALA A 227 -27.15 8.01 22.55
C ALA A 227 -25.69 8.50 22.38
N LEU A 228 -25.48 9.81 22.50
CA LEU A 228 -24.16 10.44 22.40
C LEU A 228 -23.36 10.36 23.71
N TYR A 229 -24.03 10.47 24.87
CA TYR A 229 -23.38 10.42 26.20
C TYR A 229 -23.51 9.09 26.95
N GLY A 230 -24.18 8.09 26.38
CA GLY A 230 -24.21 6.75 26.95
C GLY A 230 -25.01 6.68 28.24
N GLY A 231 -26.33 6.89 28.12
CA GLY A 231 -27.29 6.65 29.19
C GLY A 231 -27.23 5.23 29.78
N SER A 232 -27.53 5.13 31.07
CA SER A 232 -27.33 3.97 31.94
C SER A 232 -28.15 2.71 31.60
N ASP A 233 -29.01 2.74 30.60
CA ASP A 233 -29.79 1.58 30.09
C ASP A 233 -29.13 0.84 28.90
N SER A 234 -27.96 1.31 28.46
CA SER A 234 -27.30 0.85 27.23
C SER A 234 -26.74 -0.58 27.26
N PHE A 235 -26.65 -1.24 28.42
CA PHE A 235 -26.06 -2.59 28.51
C PHE A 235 -27.01 -3.68 28.04
N GLN A 236 -28.25 -3.70 28.52
CA GLN A 236 -29.25 -4.69 28.08
C GLN A 236 -29.59 -4.52 26.60
N ALA A 237 -29.71 -3.27 26.13
CA ALA A 237 -29.92 -2.98 24.71
C ALA A 237 -28.74 -3.46 23.85
N ARG A 238 -27.49 -3.30 24.31
CA ARG A 238 -26.31 -3.83 23.61
C ARG A 238 -26.24 -5.35 23.61
N LEU A 239 -26.63 -6.02 24.69
CA LEU A 239 -26.74 -7.48 24.72
C LEU A 239 -27.81 -7.98 23.74
N ALA A 240 -28.99 -7.36 23.72
CA ALA A 240 -30.05 -7.70 22.78
C ALA A 240 -29.62 -7.46 21.31
N GLN A 241 -28.91 -6.37 21.02
CA GLN A 241 -28.34 -6.14 19.69
C GLN A 241 -27.27 -7.17 19.32
N ARG A 242 -26.40 -7.55 20.26
CA ARG A 242 -25.38 -8.57 20.03
C ARG A 242 -26.01 -9.95 19.79
N ASP A 243 -27.04 -10.30 20.54
CA ASP A 243 -27.69 -11.60 20.44
C ASP A 243 -28.57 -11.70 19.19
N THR A 244 -29.23 -10.61 18.77
CA THR A 244 -29.94 -10.56 17.47
C THR A 244 -28.96 -10.61 16.29
N ALA A 245 -27.81 -9.95 16.38
CA ALA A 245 -26.75 -10.06 15.37
C ALA A 245 -26.18 -11.48 15.30
N ARG A 246 -25.98 -12.13 16.45
CA ARG A 246 -25.51 -13.53 16.51
C ARG A 246 -26.53 -14.49 15.90
N LYS A 247 -27.81 -14.33 16.21
CA LYS A 247 -28.90 -15.14 15.61
C LYS A 247 -28.96 -15.00 14.09
N ARG A 248 -28.85 -13.77 13.56
CA ARG A 248 -28.80 -13.54 12.09
C ARG A 248 -27.60 -14.21 11.43
N MET A 249 -26.44 -14.14 12.06
CA MET A 249 -25.22 -14.80 11.55
C MET A 249 -25.34 -16.33 11.58
N GLU A 250 -25.95 -16.87 12.63
CA GLU A 250 -26.19 -18.30 12.76
C GLU A 250 -27.23 -18.81 11.76
N GLU A 251 -28.32 -18.09 11.56
CA GLU A 251 -29.34 -18.39 10.55
C GLU A 251 -28.76 -18.37 9.13
N LYS A 252 -27.94 -17.36 8.81
CA LYS A 252 -27.23 -17.29 7.52
C LYS A 252 -26.30 -18.50 7.33
N ARG A 253 -25.54 -18.86 8.35
CA ARG A 253 -24.62 -20.01 8.32
C ARG A 253 -25.36 -21.34 8.22
N GLN A 254 -26.51 -21.48 8.87
CA GLN A 254 -27.37 -22.65 8.75
C GLN A 254 -28.01 -22.73 7.36
N GLY A 255 -28.49 -21.62 6.80
CA GLY A 255 -29.01 -21.55 5.43
C GLY A 255 -27.97 -21.95 4.38
N GLU A 256 -26.74 -21.44 4.50
CA GLU A 256 -25.63 -21.84 3.61
C GLU A 256 -25.28 -23.34 3.73
N ARG A 257 -25.36 -23.91 4.95
CA ARG A 257 -25.12 -25.33 5.18
C ARG A 257 -26.24 -26.20 4.60
N MET A 258 -27.50 -25.84 4.83
CA MET A 258 -28.67 -26.53 4.29
C MET A 258 -28.73 -26.43 2.75
N GLY A 259 -28.32 -25.29 2.18
CA GLY A 259 -28.17 -25.12 0.74
C GLY A 259 -27.14 -26.10 0.16
N ARG A 260 -25.93 -26.16 0.75
CA ARG A 260 -24.90 -27.11 0.32
C ARG A 260 -25.31 -28.57 0.48
N GLU A 261 -25.98 -28.91 1.57
CA GLU A 261 -26.47 -30.27 1.83
C GLU A 261 -27.58 -30.66 0.84
N SER A 262 -28.51 -29.77 0.52
CA SER A 262 -29.57 -30.03 -0.47
C SER A 262 -29.03 -30.10 -1.91
N GLU A 263 -28.11 -29.23 -2.30
CA GLU A 263 -27.40 -29.32 -3.58
C GLU A 263 -26.61 -30.63 -3.71
N GLY A 264 -25.96 -31.06 -2.63
CA GLY A 264 -25.25 -32.35 -2.57
C GLY A 264 -26.19 -33.54 -2.69
N GLN A 265 -27.33 -33.53 -1.99
CA GLN A 265 -28.35 -34.58 -2.09
C GLN A 265 -28.97 -34.65 -3.49
N ASN A 266 -29.25 -33.51 -4.12
CA ASN A 266 -29.78 -33.44 -5.49
C ASN A 266 -28.79 -34.00 -6.52
N ARG A 267 -27.48 -33.77 -6.33
CA ARG A 267 -26.45 -34.37 -7.18
C ARG A 267 -26.34 -35.88 -6.99
N LEU A 268 -26.43 -36.34 -5.74
CA LEU A 268 -26.40 -37.77 -5.41
C LEU A 268 -27.64 -38.52 -5.91
N SER A 269 -28.84 -37.92 -5.83
CA SER A 269 -30.06 -38.51 -6.38
C SER A 269 -29.99 -38.59 -7.90
N ALA A 270 -29.53 -37.53 -8.57
CA ALA A 270 -29.34 -37.54 -10.03
C ALA A 270 -28.35 -38.61 -10.50
N LEU A 271 -27.28 -38.87 -9.74
CA LEU A 271 -26.35 -39.97 -10.03
C LEU A 271 -27.02 -41.34 -9.81
N ARG A 272 -27.74 -41.52 -8.70
CA ARG A 272 -28.48 -42.77 -8.42
C ARG A 272 -29.55 -43.07 -9.47
N GLU A 273 -30.23 -42.05 -9.98
CA GLU A 273 -31.20 -42.20 -11.07
C GLU A 273 -30.54 -42.63 -12.37
N LYS A 274 -29.39 -42.04 -12.72
CA LYS A 274 -28.59 -42.46 -13.88
C LYS A 274 -28.08 -43.89 -13.73
N ASP A 275 -27.57 -44.26 -12.56
CA ASP A 275 -27.10 -45.61 -12.28
C ASP A 275 -28.26 -46.61 -12.33
N LYS A 276 -29.44 -46.25 -11.80
CA LYS A 276 -30.64 -47.09 -11.90
C LYS A 276 -31.11 -47.26 -13.35
N ALA A 277 -31.08 -46.20 -14.16
CA ALA A 277 -31.41 -46.27 -15.59
C ALA A 277 -30.42 -47.16 -16.35
N ASN A 278 -29.12 -47.03 -16.07
CA ASN A 278 -28.07 -47.87 -16.65
C ASN A 278 -28.23 -49.33 -16.23
N MET A 279 -28.52 -49.60 -14.96
CA MET A 279 -28.78 -50.96 -14.48
C MET A 279 -30.04 -51.57 -15.12
N ALA A 280 -31.11 -50.79 -15.28
CA ALA A 280 -32.32 -51.26 -15.96
C ALA A 280 -32.06 -51.58 -17.44
N TYR A 281 -31.26 -50.75 -18.13
CA TYR A 281 -30.84 -51.00 -19.50
C TYR A 281 -29.99 -52.27 -19.63
N LEU A 282 -29.02 -52.45 -18.74
CA LEU A 282 -28.20 -53.67 -18.70
C LEU A 282 -29.02 -54.92 -18.36
N GLN A 283 -29.99 -54.81 -17.44
CA GLN A 283 -30.91 -55.89 -17.11
C GLN A 283 -31.81 -56.26 -18.29
N ALA A 284 -32.26 -55.28 -19.08
CA ALA A 284 -33.04 -55.53 -20.30
C ALA A 284 -32.21 -56.28 -21.35
N LEU A 285 -30.98 -55.83 -21.62
CA LEU A 285 -30.04 -56.52 -22.52
C LEU A 285 -29.70 -57.94 -22.04
N ALA A 286 -29.47 -58.11 -20.74
CA ALA A 286 -29.19 -59.42 -20.16
C ALA A 286 -30.38 -60.37 -20.30
N LYS A 287 -31.61 -59.87 -20.10
CA LYS A 287 -32.84 -60.64 -20.29
C LYS A 287 -33.06 -61.03 -21.76
N GLU A 288 -32.72 -60.18 -22.72
CA GLU A 288 -32.79 -60.52 -24.15
C GLU A 288 -31.72 -61.52 -24.59
N ARG A 289 -30.58 -61.57 -23.90
CA ARG A 289 -29.44 -62.44 -24.27
C ARG A 289 -29.43 -63.78 -23.54
N PHE A 290 -29.99 -63.86 -22.34
CA PHE A 290 -29.89 -65.03 -21.45
C PHE A 290 -31.23 -65.50 -20.88
N GLY A 291 -32.36 -64.89 -21.24
CA GLY A 291 -33.71 -65.33 -20.91
C GLY A 291 -34.45 -65.80 -22.16
#